data_AF-A0A2E2D3I1-F1
#
_entry.id   AF-A0A2E2D3I1-F1
#
_cell.length_a   1.000
_cell.length_b   1.000
_cell.length_c   1.000
_cell.angle_alpha   90.00
_cell.angle_beta   90.00
_cell.angle_gamma   90.00
#
_symmetry.space_group_name_H-M   'P 1'
#
loop_
_entity.id
_entity.type
_entity.pdbx_description
1 polymer ?
#
loop_
_entity_poly.entity_id
_entity_poly.type
_entity_poly.pdbx_seq_one_letter_code
_entity_poly.pdbx_strand_id
1 'polypeptide(L)'
;YTDKKASEEKVIKNVFEEGDRWFNTGDLIKTMDVGFALGRKHYQFVDRVGDTFRWKSENVSTNEVAEILNSFDQVNMANVFGVKVPNSEGRAGMVAFNCELNEFRWEDFSAFVADKLPSYAQPVFVRIIEELETTGTFKLKKNDLREEAFHLDKVNKDQIFIKKPGEASYTPLDNEYYDVIMNGSAGF
;
A
#
# COMPACT_ATOMS: atom_id res chain seq x y z
N TYR A 1 -19.32 -17.61 -7.29
CA TYR A 1 -19.93 -18.85 -6.79
C TYR A 1 -19.71 -20.04 -7.73
N THR A 2 -18.61 -20.08 -8.48
CA THR A 2 -18.32 -21.12 -9.49
C THR A 2 -17.24 -22.11 -9.06
N ASP A 3 -16.51 -21.80 -7.98
CA ASP A 3 -15.46 -22.67 -7.44
C ASP A 3 -15.81 -23.10 -6.00
N LYS A 4 -16.11 -24.40 -5.84
CA LYS A 4 -16.40 -25.02 -4.54
C LYS A 4 -15.18 -25.00 -3.63
N LYS A 5 -13.97 -25.13 -4.18
CA LYS A 5 -12.72 -25.20 -3.42
C LYS A 5 -12.44 -23.85 -2.72
N ALA A 6 -12.54 -22.76 -3.48
CA ALA A 6 -12.41 -21.40 -2.94
C ALA A 6 -13.53 -21.04 -1.94
N SER A 7 -14.70 -21.69 -2.04
CA SER A 7 -15.81 -21.50 -1.10
C SER A 7 -15.58 -22.27 0.20
N GLU A 8 -14.97 -23.45 0.14
CA GLU A 8 -14.63 -24.29 1.29
C GLU A 8 -13.44 -23.71 2.08
N GLU A 9 -12.45 -23.12 1.42
CA GLU A 9 -11.32 -22.42 2.08
C GLU A 9 -11.76 -21.26 2.98
N LYS A 10 -12.91 -20.63 2.68
CA LYS A 10 -13.44 -19.52 3.48
C LYS A 10 -14.22 -19.97 4.71
N VAL A 11 -14.58 -21.25 4.80
CA VAL A 11 -15.37 -21.78 5.91
C VAL A 11 -14.46 -22.62 6.82
N ILE A 12 -14.12 -22.05 7.97
CA ILE A 12 -13.34 -22.73 9.01
C ILE A 12 -14.32 -23.51 9.90
N LYS A 13 -14.01 -24.77 10.21
CA LYS A 13 -14.88 -25.64 11.02
C LYS A 13 -14.19 -26.00 12.33
N ASN A 14 -14.97 -26.32 13.36
CA ASN A 14 -14.50 -26.76 14.66
C ASN A 14 -13.55 -25.74 15.32
N VAL A 15 -13.89 -24.46 15.28
CA VAL A 15 -13.07 -23.34 15.78
C VAL A 15 -13.17 -23.21 17.29
N PHE A 16 -14.39 -23.11 17.83
CA PHE A 16 -14.62 -23.03 19.27
C PHE A 16 -15.19 -24.35 19.80
N GLU A 17 -16.09 -24.97 19.04
CA GLU A 17 -16.75 -26.23 19.43
C GLU A 17 -16.89 -27.18 18.23
N GLU A 18 -16.94 -28.48 18.49
CA GLU A 18 -17.09 -29.48 17.44
C GLU A 18 -18.43 -29.31 16.70
N GLY A 19 -18.36 -29.24 15.37
CA GLY A 19 -19.49 -29.04 14.48
C GLY A 19 -19.77 -27.58 14.12
N ASP A 20 -19.15 -26.60 14.79
CA ASP A 20 -19.30 -25.20 14.44
C ASP A 20 -18.66 -24.86 13.07
N ARG A 21 -19.12 -23.77 12.47
CA ARG A 21 -18.60 -23.26 11.19
C ARG A 21 -18.58 -21.75 11.20
N TRP A 22 -17.43 -21.20 10.83
CA TRP A 22 -17.16 -19.76 10.80
C TRP A 22 -16.71 -19.34 9.42
N PHE A 23 -17.17 -18.17 8.99
CA PHE A 23 -16.74 -17.58 7.72
C PHE A 23 -15.57 -16.64 7.96
N ASN A 24 -14.42 -16.95 7.36
CA ASN A 24 -13.27 -16.06 7.36
C ASN A 24 -13.50 -14.93 6.35
N THR A 25 -13.89 -13.75 6.84
CA THR A 25 -14.06 -12.56 5.99
C THR A 25 -12.72 -12.04 5.47
N GLY A 26 -11.63 -12.37 6.16
CA GLY A 26 -10.31 -11.78 5.93
C GLY A 26 -10.20 -10.34 6.45
N ASP A 27 -11.19 -9.80 7.17
CA ASP A 27 -11.12 -8.45 7.71
C ASP A 27 -10.49 -8.45 9.11
N LEU A 28 -9.54 -7.54 9.35
CA LEU A 28 -9.00 -7.19 10.64
C LEU A 28 -9.90 -6.12 11.28
N ILE A 29 -10.35 -6.38 12.50
CA ILE A 29 -11.23 -5.48 13.27
C ILE A 29 -10.61 -5.18 14.63
N LYS A 30 -10.76 -3.95 15.10
CA LYS A 30 -10.40 -3.55 16.47
C LYS A 30 -11.63 -3.13 17.25
N THR A 31 -11.65 -3.43 18.54
CA THR A 31 -12.68 -2.90 19.43
C THR A 31 -12.33 -1.46 19.79
N MET A 32 -13.33 -0.57 19.76
CA MET A 32 -13.17 0.82 20.19
C MET A 32 -14.27 1.23 21.16
N ASP A 33 -13.93 2.14 22.06
CA ASP A 33 -14.90 2.88 22.85
C ASP A 33 -15.29 4.14 22.09
N VAL A 34 -16.54 4.21 21.65
CA VAL A 34 -17.09 5.36 20.91
C VAL A 34 -17.80 6.36 21.83
N GLY A 35 -17.86 6.12 23.15
CA GLY A 35 -18.42 7.05 24.13
C GLY A 35 -19.96 7.16 24.16
N PHE A 36 -20.66 6.67 23.13
CA PHE A 36 -22.13 6.66 23.03
C PHE A 36 -22.72 5.25 22.84
N ALA A 37 -21.92 4.21 23.09
CA ALA A 37 -22.24 2.83 22.73
C ALA A 37 -23.33 2.14 23.59
N LEU A 38 -23.92 2.81 24.59
CA LEU A 38 -24.88 2.23 25.53
C LEU A 38 -24.42 0.86 26.09
N GLY A 39 -23.13 0.73 26.40
CA GLY A 39 -22.52 -0.50 26.94
C GLY A 39 -22.23 -1.61 25.92
N ARG A 40 -22.45 -1.39 24.62
CA ARG A 40 -22.14 -2.37 23.56
C ARG A 40 -20.71 -2.20 23.06
N LYS A 41 -20.06 -3.30 22.67
CA LYS A 41 -18.76 -3.23 21.99
C LYS A 41 -18.96 -2.75 20.55
N HIS A 42 -18.19 -1.73 20.16
CA HIS A 42 -18.11 -1.31 18.77
C HIS A 42 -16.84 -1.86 18.13
N TYR A 43 -16.97 -2.30 16.89
CA TYR A 43 -15.87 -2.81 16.08
C TYR A 43 -15.62 -1.84 14.95
N GLN A 44 -14.37 -1.40 14.80
CA GLN A 44 -13.92 -0.63 13.66
C GLN A 44 -13.18 -1.56 12.72
N PHE A 45 -13.52 -1.49 11.43
CA PHE A 45 -12.70 -2.07 10.37
C PHE A 45 -11.31 -1.43 10.40
N VAL A 46 -10.27 -2.26 10.44
CA VAL A 46 -8.88 -1.82 10.41
C VAL A 46 -8.31 -2.06 9.01
N ASP A 47 -8.34 -3.31 8.56
CA ASP A 47 -7.76 -3.67 7.27
C ASP A 47 -8.27 -5.04 6.77
N ARG A 48 -7.75 -5.55 5.66
CA ARG A 48 -7.86 -6.96 5.27
C ARG A 48 -6.54 -7.69 5.39
N VAL A 49 -6.61 -8.95 5.79
CA VAL A 49 -5.51 -9.92 5.73
C VAL A 49 -5.07 -10.03 4.26
N GLY A 50 -3.88 -9.49 3.96
CA GLY A 50 -3.33 -9.40 2.59
C GLY A 50 -3.25 -7.98 2.01
N ASP A 51 -3.88 -7.00 2.67
CA ASP A 51 -3.74 -5.56 2.39
C ASP A 51 -2.69 -4.90 3.31
N THR A 52 -1.85 -5.69 3.98
CA THR A 52 -0.69 -5.20 4.74
C THR A 52 0.62 -5.64 4.08
N PHE A 53 1.70 -4.89 4.29
CA PHE A 53 3.05 -5.35 4.00
C PHE A 53 3.95 -5.21 5.23
N ARG A 54 5.03 -5.98 5.29
CA ARG A 54 6.01 -5.91 6.38
C ARG A 54 7.27 -5.23 5.90
N TRP A 55 7.72 -4.16 6.54
CA TRP A 55 8.92 -3.43 6.18
C TRP A 55 9.76 -3.15 7.43
N LYS A 56 11.06 -3.46 7.39
CA LYS A 56 11.98 -3.26 8.53
C LYS A 56 11.42 -3.81 9.86
N SER A 57 10.87 -5.02 9.81
CA SER A 57 10.21 -5.70 10.92
C SER A 57 8.90 -5.10 11.45
N GLU A 58 8.37 -4.07 10.82
CA GLU A 58 7.09 -3.44 11.15
C GLU A 58 5.97 -3.85 10.18
N ASN A 59 4.75 -4.00 10.67
CA ASN A 59 3.58 -4.22 9.82
C ASN A 59 2.97 -2.88 9.43
N VAL A 60 2.75 -2.69 8.13
CA VAL A 60 2.18 -1.46 7.57
C VAL A 60 0.85 -1.77 6.91
N SER A 61 -0.20 -1.06 7.33
CA SER A 61 -1.51 -1.08 6.68
C SER A 61 -1.48 -0.26 5.40
N THR A 62 -1.83 -0.87 4.26
CA THR A 62 -1.93 -0.11 3.01
C THR A 62 -3.08 0.89 3.04
N ASN A 63 -4.16 0.56 3.74
CA ASN A 63 -5.35 1.41 3.82
C ASN A 63 -5.09 2.66 4.68
N GLU A 64 -4.48 2.52 5.85
CA GLU A 64 -4.14 3.67 6.71
C GLU A 64 -3.19 4.64 6.00
N VAL A 65 -2.13 4.11 5.35
CA VAL A 65 -1.22 4.93 4.57
C VAL A 65 -1.96 5.60 3.42
N ALA A 66 -2.81 4.87 2.68
CA ALA A 66 -3.58 5.45 1.58
C ALA A 66 -4.55 6.56 2.05
N GLU A 67 -5.26 6.37 3.17
CA GLU A 67 -6.16 7.38 3.75
C GLU A 67 -5.40 8.67 4.10
N ILE A 68 -4.22 8.54 4.73
CA ILE A 68 -3.38 9.69 5.05
C ILE A 68 -2.91 10.38 3.77
N LEU A 69 -2.40 9.64 2.79
CA LEU A 69 -1.90 10.22 1.54
C LEU A 69 -3.02 10.89 0.72
N ASN A 70 -4.24 10.35 0.73
CA ASN A 70 -5.41 10.95 0.08
C ASN A 70 -5.85 12.27 0.72
N SER A 71 -5.34 12.63 1.91
CA SER A 71 -5.62 13.93 2.53
C SER A 71 -4.66 15.04 2.08
N PHE A 72 -3.64 14.71 1.27
CA PHE A 72 -2.82 15.71 0.58
C PHE A 72 -3.55 16.23 -0.67
N ASP A 73 -3.61 17.54 -0.83
CA ASP A 73 -4.47 18.24 -1.80
C ASP A 73 -4.18 17.90 -3.27
N GLN A 74 -2.93 17.56 -3.60
CA GLN A 74 -2.52 17.23 -4.98
C GLN A 74 -2.52 15.72 -5.29
N VAL A 75 -2.92 14.86 -4.34
CA VAL A 75 -2.98 13.40 -4.54
C VAL A 75 -4.39 12.99 -4.96
N ASN A 76 -4.52 12.42 -6.15
CA ASN A 76 -5.78 11.83 -6.62
C ASN A 76 -5.73 10.29 -6.53
N MET A 77 -6.49 9.74 -5.58
CA MET A 77 -6.68 8.30 -5.37
C MET A 77 -5.39 7.49 -5.15
N ALA A 78 -4.80 7.64 -3.96
CA ALA A 78 -3.67 6.86 -3.51
C ALA A 78 -3.99 5.35 -3.40
N ASN A 79 -3.16 4.54 -4.04
CA ASN A 79 -3.19 3.08 -3.95
C ASN A 79 -1.84 2.58 -3.44
N VAL A 80 -1.82 2.08 -2.21
CA VAL A 80 -0.59 1.67 -1.52
C VAL A 80 -0.43 0.16 -1.55
N PHE A 81 0.79 -0.31 -1.76
CA PHE A 81 1.13 -1.73 -1.76
C PHE A 81 2.62 -1.96 -1.45
N GLY A 82 2.97 -3.19 -1.06
CA GLY A 82 4.35 -3.55 -0.75
C GLY A 82 5.07 -4.21 -1.93
N VAL A 83 6.25 -3.69 -2.29
CA VAL A 83 7.12 -4.20 -3.36
C VAL A 83 8.40 -4.83 -2.80
N LYS A 84 8.92 -5.87 -3.45
CA LYS A 84 10.18 -6.49 -3.04
C LYS A 84 11.35 -5.65 -3.52
N VAL A 85 12.27 -5.35 -2.62
CA VAL A 85 13.55 -4.68 -2.95
C VAL A 85 14.68 -5.68 -2.71
N PRO A 86 15.64 -5.84 -3.63
CA PRO A 86 16.79 -6.72 -3.43
C PRO A 86 17.55 -6.41 -2.14
N ASN A 87 18.07 -7.44 -1.48
CA ASN A 87 18.82 -7.36 -0.23
C ASN A 87 18.10 -6.64 0.94
N SER A 88 16.78 -6.49 0.87
CA SER A 88 15.97 -5.90 1.94
C SER A 88 15.05 -6.94 2.58
N GLU A 89 14.85 -6.87 3.89
CA GLU A 89 13.90 -7.73 4.58
C GLU A 89 12.47 -7.17 4.43
N GLY A 90 11.56 -8.02 3.93
CA GLY A 90 10.16 -7.67 3.77
C GLY A 90 9.85 -7.02 2.41
N ARG A 91 8.95 -6.04 2.41
CA ARG A 91 8.47 -5.32 1.24
C ARG A 91 8.45 -3.84 1.53
N ALA A 92 9.10 -3.04 0.69
CA ALA A 92 9.08 -1.59 0.80
C ALA A 92 7.70 -1.05 0.42
N GLY A 93 7.28 0.03 1.06
CA GLY A 93 6.05 0.72 0.69
C GLY A 93 6.18 1.38 -0.68
N MET A 94 5.15 1.19 -1.51
CA MET A 94 4.98 1.89 -2.78
C MET A 94 3.57 2.46 -2.81
N VAL A 95 3.43 3.69 -3.32
CA VAL A 95 2.13 4.30 -3.59
C VAL A 95 2.02 4.63 -5.07
N ALA A 96 0.86 4.39 -5.66
CA ALA A 96 0.51 4.86 -7.00
C ALA A 96 -0.69 5.82 -6.92
N PHE A 97 -0.62 6.97 -7.58
CA PHE A 97 -1.70 7.95 -7.66
C PHE A 97 -1.57 8.77 -8.95
N ASN A 98 -2.60 9.57 -9.25
CA ASN A 98 -2.56 10.54 -10.35
C ASN A 98 -2.42 11.97 -9.79
N CYS A 99 -1.71 12.84 -10.52
CA CYS A 99 -1.56 14.26 -10.17
C CYS A 99 -1.14 15.09 -11.39
N GLU A 100 -1.28 16.41 -11.30
CA GLU A 100 -0.69 17.37 -12.24
C GLU A 100 0.82 17.49 -11.98
N LEU A 101 1.61 16.64 -12.66
CA LEU A 101 3.02 16.44 -12.33
C LEU A 101 3.87 17.72 -12.38
N ASN A 102 3.61 18.61 -13.34
CA ASN A 102 4.37 19.86 -13.50
C ASN A 102 4.11 20.87 -12.38
N GLU A 103 3.02 20.71 -11.64
CA GLU A 103 2.61 21.59 -10.53
C GLU A 103 2.74 20.91 -9.17
N PHE A 104 3.14 19.62 -9.13
CA PHE A 104 3.20 18.83 -7.92
C PHE A 104 4.32 19.32 -6.99
N ARG A 105 3.98 19.66 -5.75
CA ARG A 105 4.93 20.19 -4.76
C ARG A 105 5.61 19.04 -4.01
N TRP A 106 6.68 18.50 -4.58
CA TRP A 106 7.38 17.32 -4.06
C TRP A 106 7.95 17.53 -2.64
N GLU A 107 8.50 18.71 -2.35
CA GLU A 107 9.01 19.04 -1.03
C GLU A 107 7.90 19.04 0.02
N ASP A 108 6.76 19.66 -0.30
CA ASP A 108 5.59 19.71 0.59
C ASP A 108 5.00 18.33 0.82
N PHE A 109 4.87 17.53 -0.25
CA PHE A 109 4.41 16.15 -0.15
C PHE A 109 5.34 15.31 0.73
N SER A 110 6.65 15.45 0.55
CA SER A 110 7.64 14.72 1.33
C SER A 110 7.64 15.10 2.81
N ALA A 111 7.48 16.40 3.10
CA ALA A 111 7.33 16.92 4.46
C ALA A 111 6.02 16.45 5.10
N PHE A 112 4.91 16.47 4.36
CA PHE A 112 3.62 15.97 4.79
C PHE A 112 3.69 14.48 5.14
N VAL A 113 4.29 13.66 4.28
CA VAL A 113 4.51 12.23 4.52
C VAL A 113 5.37 12.01 5.77
N ALA A 114 6.43 12.80 5.96
CA ALA A 114 7.29 12.69 7.13
C ALA A 114 6.61 13.11 8.44
N ASP A 115 5.70 14.09 8.39
CA ASP A 115 4.92 14.55 9.55
C ASP A 115 3.81 13.56 9.93
N LYS A 116 3.12 12.97 8.94
CA LYS A 116 1.94 12.13 9.18
C LYS A 116 2.24 10.65 9.34
N LEU A 117 3.37 10.16 8.82
CA LEU A 117 3.69 8.73 8.82
C LEU A 117 5.03 8.45 9.52
N PRO A 118 5.08 7.40 10.36
CA PRO A 118 6.35 6.93 10.91
C PRO A 118 7.27 6.42 9.80
N SER A 119 8.59 6.49 10.01
CA SER A 119 9.60 6.23 8.98
C SER A 119 9.45 4.88 8.26
N TYR A 120 8.98 3.84 8.95
CA TYR A 120 8.76 2.50 8.36
C TYR A 120 7.50 2.41 7.49
N ALA A 121 6.53 3.32 7.65
CA ALA A 121 5.28 3.34 6.89
C ALA A 121 5.33 4.32 5.69
N GLN A 122 6.32 5.19 5.64
CA GLN A 122 6.54 6.10 4.53
C GLN A 122 6.82 5.30 3.24
N PRO A 123 6.08 5.55 2.13
CA PRO A 123 6.39 4.91 0.86
C PRO A 123 7.82 5.23 0.43
N VAL A 124 8.58 4.21 0.03
CA VAL A 124 9.90 4.38 -0.58
C VAL A 124 9.75 4.83 -2.03
N PHE A 125 8.74 4.29 -2.73
CA PHE A 125 8.46 4.59 -4.13
C PHE A 125 7.11 5.27 -4.30
N VAL A 126 7.06 6.22 -5.23
CA VAL A 126 5.84 6.89 -5.69
C VAL A 126 5.73 6.68 -7.20
N ARG A 127 4.58 6.19 -7.67
CA ARG A 127 4.26 6.04 -9.09
C ARG A 127 3.17 7.02 -9.48
N ILE A 128 3.47 7.87 -10.44
CA ILE A 128 2.50 8.78 -11.04
C ILE A 128 1.89 8.11 -12.26
N ILE A 129 0.60 7.82 -12.18
CA ILE A 129 -0.18 7.19 -13.26
C ILE A 129 -0.67 8.30 -14.20
N GLU A 130 -0.27 8.25 -15.48
CA GLU A 130 -0.65 9.28 -16.46
C GLU A 130 -2.11 9.10 -16.94
N GLU A 131 -2.48 7.88 -17.32
CA GLU A 131 -3.83 7.55 -17.79
C GLU A 131 -4.51 6.60 -16.80
N LEU A 132 -5.53 7.08 -16.09
CA LEU A 132 -6.44 6.19 -15.36
C LEU A 132 -7.23 5.38 -16.41
N GLU A 133 -6.84 4.12 -16.66
CA GLU A 133 -7.56 3.24 -17.60
C GLU A 133 -9.07 3.25 -17.30
N THR A 134 -9.85 3.96 -18.10
CA THR A 134 -11.31 4.05 -18.00
C THR A 134 -11.96 2.80 -18.60
N THR A 135 -11.71 1.63 -18.01
CA THR A 135 -12.39 0.38 -18.41
C THR A 135 -13.43 -0.04 -17.37
N GLY A 136 -14.52 0.72 -17.24
CA GLY A 136 -15.80 0.30 -16.60
C GLY A 136 -15.77 -0.03 -15.10
N THR A 137 -14.61 -0.29 -14.52
CA THR A 137 -14.33 -0.45 -13.12
C THR A 137 -13.10 0.39 -12.86
N PHE A 138 -13.27 1.55 -12.21
CA PHE A 138 -12.20 2.42 -11.69
C PHE A 138 -11.29 1.74 -10.65
N LYS A 139 -11.16 0.40 -10.71
CA LYS A 139 -10.35 -0.42 -9.84
C LYS A 139 -9.04 -0.69 -10.55
N LEU A 140 -8.03 0.10 -10.20
CA LEU A 140 -6.64 -0.27 -10.43
C LEU A 140 -6.44 -1.72 -9.95
N LYS A 141 -5.98 -2.59 -10.85
CA LYS A 141 -5.69 -3.98 -10.51
C LYS A 141 -4.44 -4.01 -9.63
N LYS A 142 -4.63 -4.05 -8.31
CA LYS A 142 -3.54 -4.13 -7.32
C LYS A 142 -2.52 -5.24 -7.61
N ASN A 143 -2.93 -6.32 -8.29
CA ASN A 143 -2.01 -7.40 -8.67
C ASN A 143 -1.02 -6.94 -9.74
N ASP A 144 -1.50 -6.37 -10.84
CA ASP A 144 -0.69 -5.87 -11.94
C ASP A 144 0.28 -4.79 -11.43
N LEU A 145 -0.19 -3.84 -10.63
CA LEU A 145 0.65 -2.83 -9.98
C LEU A 145 1.77 -3.42 -9.10
N ARG A 146 1.49 -4.52 -8.39
CA ARG A 146 2.48 -5.21 -7.55
C ARG A 146 3.50 -6.00 -8.38
N GLU A 147 3.12 -6.47 -9.57
CA GLU A 147 4.00 -7.21 -10.49
C GLU A 147 4.91 -6.27 -11.30
N GLU A 148 4.37 -5.12 -11.72
CA GLU A 148 5.12 -4.04 -12.36
C GLU A 148 6.07 -3.35 -11.37
N ALA A 149 5.61 -3.13 -10.13
CA ALA A 149 6.39 -2.50 -9.06
C ALA A 149 7.07 -1.20 -9.52
N PHE A 150 8.33 -0.99 -9.14
CA PHE A 150 9.16 0.16 -9.54
C PHE A 150 10.00 -0.12 -10.80
N HIS A 151 9.72 -1.20 -11.54
CA HIS A 151 10.51 -1.61 -12.69
C HIS A 151 10.25 -0.70 -13.89
N LEU A 152 11.25 0.13 -14.25
CA LEU A 152 11.14 1.15 -15.31
C LEU A 152 10.77 0.57 -16.68
N ASP A 153 11.10 -0.70 -16.95
CA ASP A 153 10.79 -1.42 -18.19
C ASP A 153 9.35 -1.96 -18.26
N LYS A 154 8.64 -2.00 -17.13
CA LYS A 154 7.28 -2.55 -17.02
C LYS A 154 6.20 -1.48 -16.85
N VAL A 155 6.60 -0.27 -16.51
CA VAL A 155 5.69 0.85 -16.28
C VAL A 155 5.64 1.68 -17.56
N ASN A 156 4.49 1.70 -18.23
CA ASN A 156 4.34 2.23 -19.60
C ASN A 156 4.78 3.70 -19.75
N LYS A 157 3.86 4.65 -19.57
CA LYS A 157 4.16 6.08 -19.55
C LYS A 157 4.25 6.66 -18.14
N ASP A 158 4.01 5.81 -17.14
CA ASP A 158 4.01 6.19 -15.74
C ASP A 158 5.41 6.57 -15.29
N GLN A 159 5.48 7.53 -14.37
CA GLN A 159 6.75 8.02 -13.83
C GLN A 159 6.96 7.50 -12.42
N ILE A 160 8.14 6.96 -12.16
CA ILE A 160 8.53 6.47 -10.83
C ILE A 160 9.43 7.49 -10.15
N PHE A 161 9.11 7.77 -8.89
CA PHE A 161 9.88 8.59 -7.99
C PHE A 161 10.29 7.76 -6.78
N ILE A 162 11.40 8.13 -6.16
CA ILE A 162 11.99 7.42 -5.03
C ILE A 162 12.46 8.41 -3.96
N LYS A 163 12.28 8.05 -2.69
CA LYS A 163 12.93 8.71 -1.56
C LYS A 163 14.17 7.92 -1.19
N LYS A 164 15.34 8.40 -1.62
CA LYS A 164 16.62 7.74 -1.37
C LYS A 164 16.98 7.80 0.12
N PRO A 165 17.71 6.81 0.67
CA PRO A 165 18.11 6.85 2.08
C PRO A 165 18.88 8.12 2.42
N GLY A 166 18.41 8.84 3.45
CA GLY A 166 19.00 10.11 3.89
C GLY A 166 18.52 11.35 3.14
N GLU A 167 17.76 11.20 2.05
CA GLU A 167 17.17 12.34 1.34
C GLU A 167 15.81 12.73 1.93
N ALA A 168 15.53 14.04 1.91
CA ALA A 168 14.31 14.59 2.46
C ALA A 168 13.13 14.53 1.48
N SER A 169 13.40 14.55 0.16
CA SER A 169 12.38 14.65 -0.89
C SER A 169 12.40 13.45 -1.83
N TYR A 170 11.29 13.21 -2.52
CA TYR A 170 11.22 12.25 -3.62
C TYR A 170 11.84 12.83 -4.89
N THR A 171 12.64 12.03 -5.60
CA THR A 171 13.22 12.39 -6.90
C THR A 171 12.86 11.36 -7.97
N PRO A 172 12.83 11.71 -9.27
CA PRO A 172 12.66 10.73 -10.33
C PRO A 172 13.64 9.56 -10.19
N LEU A 173 13.16 8.33 -10.40
CA LEU A 173 13.99 7.13 -10.45
C LEU A 173 14.62 7.03 -11.84
N ASP A 174 15.90 7.38 -11.93
CA ASP A 174 16.70 7.19 -13.14
C ASP A 174 17.25 5.76 -13.26
N ASN A 175 17.75 5.42 -14.45
CA ASN A 175 18.31 4.09 -14.73
C ASN A 175 19.56 3.81 -13.88
N GLU A 176 20.39 4.82 -13.59
CA GLU A 176 21.61 4.66 -12.81
C GLU A 176 21.29 4.20 -11.38
N TYR A 177 20.34 4.86 -10.73
CA TYR A 177 19.92 4.50 -9.38
C TYR A 177 19.05 3.25 -9.36
N TYR A 178 18.25 2.99 -10.42
CA TYR A 178 17.57 1.71 -10.58
C TYR A 178 18.56 0.53 -10.55
N ASP A 179 19.69 0.63 -11.26
CA ASP A 179 20.74 -0.39 -11.24
C ASP A 179 21.36 -0.54 -9.84
N VAL A 180 21.55 0.56 -9.10
CA VAL A 180 22.01 0.52 -7.69
C VAL A 180 21.04 -0.25 -6.80
N ILE A 181 19.73 -0.08 -6.99
CA ILE A 181 18.68 -0.83 -6.27
C ILE A 181 18.73 -2.31 -6.66
N MET A 182 18.82 -2.60 -7.96
CA MET A 182 18.80 -3.97 -8.47
C MET A 182 20.05 -4.77 -8.05
N ASN A 183 21.19 -4.09 -7.90
CA ASN A 183 22.41 -4.66 -7.33
C ASN A 183 22.39 -4.73 -5.80
N GLY A 184 21.29 -4.32 -5.16
CA GLY A 184 21.10 -4.37 -3.70
C GLY A 184 22.09 -3.49 -2.93
N SER A 185 22.56 -2.41 -3.56
CA SER A 185 23.55 -1.48 -3.00
C SER A 185 22.92 -0.14 -2.58
N ALA A 186 21.60 0.01 -2.70
CA ALA A 186 20.88 1.24 -2.36
C ALA A 186 20.85 1.56 -0.85
N GLY A 187 21.14 0.59 0.03
CA GLY A 187 21.25 0.82 1.47
C GLY A 187 19.91 1.01 2.19
N PHE A 188 18.84 0.38 1.70
CA PHE A 188 17.53 0.38 2.34
C PHE A 188 17.48 -0.44 3.63
#